data_AF-A0A2V9RUD0-F1
#
_entry.id   AF-A0A2V9RUD0-F1
#
_cell.length_a   1.000
_cell.length_b   1.000
_cell.length_c   1.000
_cell.angle_alpha   90.00
_cell.angle_beta   90.00
_cell.angle_gamma   90.00
#
_symmetry.space_group_name_H-M   'P 1'
#
loop_
_entity.id
_entity.type
_entity.pdbx_description
1 polymer ?
#
loop_
_entity_poly.entity_id
_entity_poly.type
_entity_poly.pdbx_seq_one_letter_code
_entity_poly.pdbx_strand_id
1 'polypeptide(L)'
;MKTRQIRLLVIAGVLTLAAAIAVSQTVKRAHMHGGGMFGEHQLQFFTDYLDLTDTQQAQAKEILAKEKPTIQPLVQQMKDSRRQLHQLEMSGTFDEGKVRNLAAQQAQTMTELTVQKARIHSELIQILTPDQKSKLNKFMERHEQRFMRHAAPEPPPSE
;
A
#
# COMPACT_ATOMS: atom_id res chain seq x y z
N MET A 1 11.55 -66.92 34.15
CA MET A 1 12.61 -66.77 33.13
C MET A 1 12.00 -66.90 31.74
N LYS A 2 12.07 -65.85 30.92
CA LYS A 2 12.19 -65.81 29.43
C LYS A 2 11.63 -64.49 28.86
N THR A 3 12.52 -63.50 28.89
CA THR A 3 12.94 -62.56 27.84
C THR A 3 11.92 -61.91 26.86
N ARG A 4 11.72 -60.60 27.09
CA ARG A 4 11.71 -59.44 26.18
C ARG A 4 11.55 -59.66 24.66
N GLN A 5 10.57 -58.97 24.08
CA GLN A 5 10.72 -58.23 22.81
C GLN A 5 9.85 -56.97 22.84
N ILE A 6 10.49 -55.80 22.84
CA ILE A 6 9.85 -54.48 22.64
C ILE A 6 9.69 -54.30 21.13
N ARG A 7 8.48 -53.99 20.66
CA ARG A 7 8.26 -53.40 19.32
C ARG A 7 7.36 -52.19 19.46
N LEU A 8 7.97 -51.01 19.33
CA LEU A 8 7.31 -49.74 19.11
C LEU A 8 6.63 -49.77 17.74
N LEU A 9 5.32 -49.59 17.71
CA LEU A 9 4.59 -49.19 16.50
C LEU A 9 3.76 -47.95 16.84
N VAL A 10 4.32 -46.80 16.51
CA VAL A 10 3.60 -45.54 16.35
C VAL A 10 2.81 -45.68 15.04
N ILE A 11 1.49 -45.79 15.14
CA ILE A 11 0.60 -45.57 14.00
C ILE A 11 -0.40 -44.49 14.40
N ALA A 12 -0.23 -43.36 13.73
CA ALA A 12 -1.11 -42.21 13.72
C ALA A 12 -2.52 -42.60 13.27
N GLY A 13 -3.53 -41.98 13.88
CA GLY A 13 -4.91 -42.19 13.48
C GLY A 13 -5.91 -41.41 14.34
N VAL A 14 -5.71 -40.10 14.51
CA VAL A 14 -6.76 -39.25 15.10
C VAL A 14 -7.60 -38.65 13.98
N LEU A 15 -8.67 -39.39 13.67
CA LEU A 15 -10.07 -38.96 13.56
C LEU A 15 -10.37 -37.48 13.25
N THR A 16 -10.87 -37.29 12.02
CA THR A 16 -12.08 -36.53 11.63
C THR A 16 -12.27 -35.09 12.10
N LEU A 17 -12.44 -34.16 11.15
CA LEU A 17 -13.76 -33.58 10.89
C LEU A 17 -13.82 -32.93 9.51
N ALA A 18 -14.75 -33.41 8.68
CA ALA A 18 -15.19 -32.70 7.49
C ALA A 18 -16.04 -31.50 7.91
N ALA A 19 -15.67 -30.31 7.47
CA ALA A 19 -16.57 -29.17 7.37
C ALA A 19 -16.29 -28.48 6.03
N ALA A 20 -17.03 -28.89 5.01
CA ALA A 20 -17.19 -28.11 3.80
C ALA A 20 -17.88 -26.80 4.19
N ILE A 21 -17.12 -25.70 4.21
CA ILE A 21 -17.70 -24.37 4.19
C ILE A 21 -17.32 -23.76 2.85
N ALA A 22 -18.25 -23.89 1.90
CA ALA A 22 -18.28 -23.04 0.73
C ALA A 22 -18.50 -21.60 1.19
N VAL A 23 -17.43 -20.83 1.38
CA VAL A 23 -17.52 -19.38 1.53
C VAL A 23 -17.62 -18.78 0.12
N SER A 24 -18.81 -18.91 -0.47
CA SER A 24 -19.26 -17.94 -1.45
C SER A 24 -19.50 -16.64 -0.70
N GLN A 25 -18.50 -15.76 -0.70
CA GLN A 25 -18.67 -14.38 -0.32
C GLN A 25 -18.16 -13.52 -1.47
N THR A 26 -19.12 -13.13 -2.29
CA THR A 26 -19.16 -11.85 -3.00
C THR A 26 -18.25 -10.83 -2.34
N VAL A 27 -17.10 -10.59 -2.95
CA VAL A 27 -16.24 -9.45 -2.62
C VAL A 27 -17.04 -8.21 -3.00
N LYS A 28 -17.81 -7.68 -2.04
CA LYS A 28 -18.28 -6.30 -2.13
C LYS A 28 -17.02 -5.45 -2.20
N ARG A 29 -16.71 -4.93 -3.39
CA ARG A 29 -15.72 -3.88 -3.59
C ARG A 29 -16.17 -2.69 -2.74
N ALA A 30 -15.68 -2.61 -1.51
CA ALA A 30 -15.84 -1.43 -0.69
C ALA A 30 -15.01 -0.33 -1.35
N HIS A 31 -15.66 0.56 -2.12
CA HIS A 31 -15.01 1.72 -2.70
C HIS A 31 -14.57 2.64 -1.54
N MET A 32 -13.34 2.48 -1.07
CA MET A 32 -12.74 3.37 -0.09
C MET A 32 -12.20 4.60 -0.81
N HIS A 33 -13.08 5.56 -1.14
CA HIS A 33 -12.66 6.89 -1.55
C HIS A 33 -12.06 7.66 -0.36
N GLY A 34 -10.76 7.45 -0.13
CA GLY A 34 -10.06 8.11 0.98
C GLY A 34 -8.65 7.58 1.19
N GLY A 35 -7.88 7.40 0.11
CA GLY A 35 -6.56 6.79 0.18
C GLY A 35 -5.57 7.39 -0.80
N GLY A 36 -5.26 8.68 -0.65
CA GLY A 36 -4.08 9.25 -1.29
C GLY A 36 -2.82 8.47 -0.89
N MET A 37 -1.90 8.29 -1.85
CA MET A 37 -0.56 7.69 -1.75
C MET A 37 -0.43 6.21 -1.34
N PHE A 38 -1.34 5.64 -0.55
CA PHE A 38 -1.23 4.28 0.04
C PHE A 38 -2.50 3.42 -0.10
N GLY A 39 -3.44 3.84 -0.94
CA GLY A 39 -4.76 3.22 -1.07
C GLY A 39 -4.92 2.27 -2.25
N GLU A 40 -6.15 1.77 -2.37
CA GLU A 40 -6.67 0.86 -3.40
C GLU A 40 -6.34 1.31 -4.83
N HIS A 41 -6.25 2.62 -5.08
CA HIS A 41 -5.88 3.19 -6.38
C HIS A 41 -4.46 2.83 -6.84
N GLN A 42 -3.50 2.69 -5.92
CA GLN A 42 -2.14 2.29 -6.28
C GLN A 42 -2.09 0.80 -6.61
N LEU A 43 -2.82 -0.02 -5.87
CA LEU A 43 -2.95 -1.44 -6.18
C LEU A 43 -3.70 -1.64 -7.49
N GLN A 44 -4.80 -0.91 -7.72
CA GLN A 44 -5.57 -0.91 -8.97
C GLN A 44 -4.70 -0.51 -10.17
N PHE A 45 -3.80 0.47 -10.02
CA PHE A 45 -2.85 0.76 -11.09
C PHE A 45 -1.94 -0.46 -11.37
N PHE A 46 -1.33 -1.06 -10.35
CA PHE A 46 -0.48 -2.23 -10.56
C PHE A 46 -1.26 -3.41 -11.16
N THR A 47 -2.47 -3.71 -10.67
CA THR A 47 -3.28 -4.84 -11.13
C THR A 47 -3.81 -4.65 -12.54
N ASP A 48 -4.36 -3.47 -12.83
CA ASP A 48 -5.14 -3.25 -14.05
C ASP A 48 -4.25 -2.78 -15.21
N TYR A 49 -3.16 -2.06 -14.92
CA TYR A 49 -2.25 -1.58 -15.97
C TYR A 49 -1.12 -2.57 -16.28
N LEU A 50 -0.66 -3.38 -15.32
CA LEU A 50 0.42 -4.35 -15.57
C LEU A 50 -0.09 -5.76 -15.86
N ASP A 51 -1.41 -5.96 -15.95
CA ASP A 51 -2.05 -7.25 -16.25
C ASP A 51 -1.52 -8.35 -15.31
N LEU A 52 -1.57 -8.09 -13.99
CA LEU A 52 -1.04 -9.05 -13.00
C LEU A 52 -1.84 -10.35 -13.04
N THR A 53 -1.12 -11.47 -13.10
CA THR A 53 -1.72 -12.81 -12.92
C THR A 53 -2.34 -12.97 -11.54
N ASP A 54 -3.28 -13.91 -11.37
CA ASP A 54 -3.92 -14.16 -10.07
C ASP A 54 -2.90 -14.44 -8.95
N THR A 55 -1.83 -15.16 -9.28
CA THR A 55 -0.72 -15.43 -8.35
C THR A 55 0.00 -14.14 -7.94
N GLN A 56 0.31 -13.26 -8.89
CA GLN A 56 0.93 -11.96 -8.61
C GLN A 56 -0.01 -11.05 -7.79
N GLN A 57 -1.31 -11.08 -8.08
CA GLN A 57 -2.31 -10.33 -7.30
C GLN A 57 -2.40 -10.82 -5.86
N ALA A 58 -2.32 -12.14 -5.63
CA ALA A 58 -2.29 -12.70 -4.28
C ALA A 58 -1.03 -12.25 -3.52
N GLN A 59 0.14 -12.31 -4.15
CA GLN A 59 1.40 -11.82 -3.58
C GLN A 59 1.35 -10.32 -3.26
N ALA A 60 0.81 -9.51 -4.17
CA ALA A 60 0.64 -8.07 -3.96
C ALA A 60 -0.24 -7.77 -2.74
N LYS A 61 -1.33 -8.52 -2.55
CA LYS A 61 -2.21 -8.39 -1.37
C LYS A 61 -1.48 -8.77 -0.08
N GLU A 62 -0.65 -9.79 -0.11
CA GLU A 62 0.15 -10.21 1.04
C GLU A 62 1.17 -9.14 1.44
N ILE A 63 1.90 -8.58 0.47
CA ILE A 63 2.83 -7.46 0.66
C ILE A 63 2.10 -6.28 1.33
N LEU A 64 0.93 -5.90 0.82
CA LEU A 64 0.16 -4.82 1.41
C LEU A 64 -0.37 -5.14 2.82
N ALA A 65 -0.84 -6.38 3.05
CA ALA A 65 -1.36 -6.80 4.33
C ALA A 65 -0.28 -6.77 5.42
N LYS A 66 0.95 -7.17 5.07
CA LYS A 66 2.13 -7.12 5.94
C LYS A 66 2.48 -5.70 6.37
N GLU A 67 2.44 -4.73 5.45
CA GLU A 67 2.85 -3.34 5.73
C GLU A 67 1.71 -2.48 6.31
N LYS A 68 0.46 -2.94 6.22
CA LYS A 68 -0.74 -2.23 6.71
C LYS A 68 -0.64 -1.77 8.17
N PRO A 69 -0.19 -2.60 9.15
CA PRO A 69 -0.11 -2.18 10.56
C PRO A 69 0.88 -1.03 10.78
N THR A 70 1.93 -0.94 9.96
CA THR A 70 2.93 0.14 10.01
C THR A 70 2.37 1.44 9.41
N ILE A 71 1.62 1.33 8.31
CA ILE A 71 1.13 2.49 7.56
C ILE A 71 -0.10 3.13 8.20
N GLN A 72 -1.03 2.32 8.73
CA GLN A 72 -2.27 2.82 9.33
C GLN A 72 -2.08 3.95 10.36
N PRO A 73 -1.21 3.82 11.38
CA PRO A 73 -1.01 4.89 12.36
C PRO A 73 -0.43 6.16 11.72
N LEU A 74 0.48 6.04 10.75
CA LEU A 74 1.06 7.18 10.04
C LEU A 74 0.00 7.93 9.20
N VAL A 75 -0.87 7.19 8.51
CA VAL A 75 -2.01 7.78 7.77
C VAL A 75 -2.96 8.48 8.73
N GLN A 76 -3.23 7.90 9.89
CA GLN A 76 -4.07 8.51 10.90
C GLN A 76 -3.45 9.80 11.44
N GLN A 77 -2.17 9.78 11.80
CA GLN A 77 -1.43 10.96 12.26
C GLN A 77 -1.48 12.10 11.22
N MET A 78 -1.31 11.77 9.94
CA MET A 78 -1.41 12.75 8.86
C MET A 78 -2.84 13.32 8.71
N LYS A 79 -3.89 12.49 8.87
CA LYS A 79 -5.28 12.96 8.87
C LYS A 79 -5.56 13.88 10.05
N ASP A 80 -5.07 13.53 11.23
CA ASP A 80 -5.26 14.31 12.45
C ASP A 80 -4.56 15.66 12.35
N SER A 81 -3.34 15.66 11.84
CA SER A 81 -2.57 16.87 11.59
C SER A 81 -3.25 17.81 10.58
N ARG A 82 -3.85 17.29 9.50
CA ARG A 82 -4.64 18.12 8.57
C ARG A 82 -5.85 18.77 9.26
N ARG A 83 -6.53 18.04 10.17
CA ARG A 83 -7.64 18.62 10.94
C ARG A 83 -7.16 19.71 11.89
N GLN A 84 -6.02 19.52 12.54
CA GLN A 84 -5.40 20.54 13.40
C GLN A 84 -4.99 21.78 12.62
N LEU A 85 -4.40 21.62 11.42
CA LEU A 85 -4.02 22.75 10.58
C LEU A 85 -5.25 23.57 10.20
N HIS A 86 -6.32 22.90 9.77
CA HIS A 86 -7.59 23.56 9.47
C HIS A 86 -8.16 24.33 10.67
N GLN A 87 -8.07 23.77 11.88
CA GLN A 87 -8.48 24.48 13.10
C GLN A 87 -7.63 25.73 13.38
N LEU A 88 -6.31 25.66 13.17
CA LEU A 88 -5.42 26.81 13.33
C LEU A 88 -5.76 27.91 12.32
N GLU A 89 -6.03 27.55 11.07
CA GLU A 89 -6.45 28.48 10.00
C GLU A 89 -7.79 29.16 10.31
N MET A 90 -8.74 28.42 10.89
CA MET A 90 -10.07 28.94 11.23
C MET A 90 -10.12 29.66 12.59
N SER A 91 -9.02 29.72 13.33
CA SER A 91 -8.99 30.27 14.70
C SER A 91 -9.13 31.80 14.78
N GLY A 92 -9.13 32.50 13.64
CA GLY A 92 -9.28 33.96 13.56
C GLY A 92 -8.00 34.75 13.85
N THR A 93 -6.96 34.10 14.37
CA THR A 93 -5.63 34.70 14.56
C THR A 93 -4.54 33.76 14.07
N PHE A 94 -3.65 34.25 13.21
CA PHE A 94 -2.54 33.45 12.71
C PHE A 94 -1.44 33.30 13.77
N ASP A 95 -1.15 32.06 14.15
CA ASP A 95 -0.07 31.68 15.07
C ASP A 95 0.99 30.88 14.30
N GLU A 96 2.02 31.58 13.81
CA GLU A 96 3.08 30.98 13.01
C GLU A 96 3.82 29.87 13.76
N GLY A 97 4.03 30.04 15.08
CA GLY A 97 4.74 29.06 15.91
C GLY A 97 4.00 27.72 15.95
N LYS A 98 2.68 27.74 16.14
CA LYS A 98 1.86 26.52 16.09
C LYS A 98 1.86 25.88 14.70
N VAL A 99 1.75 26.70 13.65
CA VAL A 99 1.79 26.19 12.26
C VAL A 99 3.13 25.53 11.95
N ARG A 100 4.26 26.15 12.32
CA ARG A 100 5.60 25.58 12.11
C ARG A 100 5.80 24.27 12.87
N ASN A 101 5.37 24.21 14.14
CA ASN A 101 5.45 23.00 14.93
C ASN A 101 4.63 21.85 14.32
N LEU A 102 3.41 22.15 13.87
CA LEU A 102 2.56 21.16 13.20
C LEU A 102 3.15 20.71 11.86
N ALA A 103 3.69 21.64 11.06
CA ALA A 103 4.35 21.34 9.80
C ALA A 103 5.59 20.44 9.99
N ALA A 104 6.39 20.68 11.04
CA ALA A 104 7.52 19.82 11.37
C ALA A 104 7.08 18.37 11.69
N GLN A 105 5.99 18.21 12.44
CA GLN A 105 5.41 16.89 12.70
C GLN A 105 4.89 16.22 11.43
N GLN A 106 4.22 16.96 10.54
CA GLN A 106 3.81 16.44 9.23
C GLN A 106 5.00 15.97 8.40
N ALA A 107 6.09 16.73 8.37
CA ALA A 107 7.28 16.37 7.61
C ALA A 107 7.88 15.04 8.09
N GLN A 108 7.91 14.81 9.40
CA GLN A 108 8.37 13.55 9.97
C GLN A 108 7.46 12.38 9.58
N THR A 109 6.14 12.51 9.75
CA THR A 109 5.19 11.47 9.32
C THR A 109 5.27 11.20 7.82
N MET A 110 5.44 12.25 7.01
CA MET A 110 5.54 12.13 5.55
C MET A 110 6.83 11.42 5.14
N THR A 111 7.92 11.61 5.88
CA THR A 111 9.18 10.89 5.68
C THR A 111 8.95 9.38 5.86
N GLU A 112 8.36 8.98 6.98
CA GLU A 112 8.08 7.57 7.27
C GLU A 112 7.15 6.95 6.24
N LEU A 113 6.07 7.66 5.89
CA LEU A 113 5.17 7.23 4.81
C LEU A 113 5.94 7.01 3.50
N THR A 114 6.81 7.94 3.12
CA THR A 114 7.60 7.84 1.88
C THR A 114 8.50 6.60 1.88
N VAL A 115 9.15 6.30 3.01
CA VAL A 115 9.96 5.08 3.17
C VAL A 115 9.10 3.82 3.01
N GLN A 116 7.93 3.78 3.65
CA GLN A 116 7.02 2.62 3.53
C GLN A 116 6.50 2.44 2.10
N LYS A 117 6.21 3.55 1.40
CA LYS A 117 5.80 3.52 -0.01
C LYS A 117 6.90 2.91 -0.88
N ALA A 118 8.13 3.36 -0.70
CA ALA A 118 9.28 2.87 -1.46
C ALA A 118 9.54 1.38 -1.20
N ARG A 119 9.37 0.93 0.05
CA ARG A 119 9.47 -0.50 0.43
C ARG A 119 8.40 -1.34 -0.28
N ILE A 120 7.14 -0.95 -0.21
CA ILE A 120 6.06 -1.66 -0.91
C ILE A 120 6.33 -1.71 -2.40
N HIS A 121 6.72 -0.58 -3.00
CA HIS A 121 7.00 -0.50 -4.45
C HIS A 121 8.14 -1.42 -4.85
N SER A 122 9.21 -1.49 -4.06
CA SER A 122 10.33 -2.37 -4.37
C SER A 122 9.92 -3.84 -4.31
N GLU A 123 9.12 -4.26 -3.32
CA GLU A 123 8.59 -5.62 -3.21
C GLU A 123 7.63 -5.94 -4.37
N LEU A 124 6.71 -5.03 -4.72
CA LEU A 124 5.79 -5.21 -5.84
C LEU A 124 6.51 -5.30 -7.20
N ILE A 125 7.62 -4.58 -7.39
CA ILE A 125 8.41 -4.67 -8.64
C ILE A 125 9.09 -6.04 -8.75
N GLN A 126 9.47 -6.69 -7.64
CA GLN A 126 10.13 -7.99 -7.70
C GLN A 126 9.23 -9.11 -8.23
N ILE A 127 7.91 -9.01 -8.03
CA ILE A 127 6.97 -10.04 -8.52
C ILE A 127 6.62 -9.88 -10.01
N LEU A 128 7.06 -8.80 -10.67
CA LEU A 128 6.79 -8.53 -12.07
C LEU A 128 7.70 -9.32 -13.02
N THR A 129 7.15 -9.71 -14.17
CA THR A 129 7.93 -10.26 -15.28
C THR A 129 8.78 -9.16 -15.96
N PRO A 130 9.81 -9.52 -16.76
CA PRO A 130 10.59 -8.54 -17.52
C PRO A 130 9.73 -7.63 -18.41
N ASP A 131 8.72 -8.20 -19.07
CA ASP A 131 7.81 -7.44 -19.94
C ASP A 131 6.93 -6.46 -19.15
N GLN A 132 6.43 -6.88 -17.98
CA GLN A 132 5.68 -6.00 -17.08
C GLN A 132 6.55 -4.86 -16.54
N LYS A 133 7.82 -5.13 -16.19
CA LYS A 133 8.79 -4.09 -15.79
C LYS A 133 9.03 -3.09 -16.92
N SER A 134 9.16 -3.56 -18.16
CA SER A 134 9.27 -2.68 -19.34
C SER A 134 8.03 -1.79 -19.50
N LYS A 135 6.83 -2.37 -19.35
CA LYS A 135 5.55 -1.64 -19.41
C LYS A 135 5.44 -0.57 -18.31
N LEU A 136 5.93 -0.88 -17.11
CA LEU A 136 6.00 0.05 -15.98
C LEU A 136 6.94 1.22 -16.26
N ASN A 137 8.16 0.97 -16.76
CA ASN A 137 9.11 2.03 -17.08
C ASN A 137 8.56 2.99 -18.15
N LYS A 138 7.96 2.46 -19.22
CA LYS A 138 7.30 3.29 -20.26
C LYS A 138 6.14 4.13 -19.71
N PHE A 139 5.45 3.64 -18.68
CA PHE A 139 4.43 4.43 -18.00
C PHE A 139 5.05 5.59 -17.23
N MET A 140 6.11 5.32 -16.45
CA MET A 140 6.82 6.34 -15.68
C MET A 140 7.39 7.44 -16.58
N GLU A 141 8.05 7.08 -17.67
CA GLU A 141 8.59 8.03 -18.66
C GLU A 141 7.49 8.94 -19.24
N ARG A 142 6.34 8.38 -19.63
CA ARG A 142 5.21 9.17 -20.15
C ARG A 142 4.62 10.09 -19.09
N HIS A 143 4.58 9.64 -17.84
CA HIS A 143 4.12 10.46 -16.73
C HIS A 143 5.08 11.64 -16.48
N GLU A 144 6.38 11.39 -16.50
CA GLU A 144 7.41 12.42 -16.37
C GLU A 144 7.36 13.43 -17.51
N GLN A 145 7.23 12.98 -18.76
CA GLN A 145 7.07 13.86 -19.93
C GLN A 145 5.83 14.75 -19.82
N ARG A 146 4.71 14.21 -19.33
CA ARG A 146 3.50 15.01 -19.08
C ARG A 146 3.74 16.04 -18.01
N PHE A 147 4.39 15.68 -16.91
CA PHE A 147 4.75 16.61 -15.84
C PHE A 147 5.64 17.75 -16.37
N MET A 148 6.70 17.42 -17.10
CA MET A 148 7.61 18.38 -17.73
C MET A 148 6.88 19.36 -18.65
N ARG A 149 5.90 18.89 -19.42
CA ARG A 149 5.06 19.73 -20.29
C ARG A 149 4.22 20.75 -19.52
N HIS A 150 3.71 20.39 -18.34
CA HIS A 150 2.91 21.31 -17.51
C HIS A 150 3.79 22.23 -16.66
N ALA A 151 5.03 21.82 -16.36
CA ALA A 151 6.00 22.63 -15.64
C ALA A 151 6.76 23.62 -16.54
N ALA A 152 6.75 23.42 -17.86
CA ALA A 152 7.34 24.35 -18.81
C ALA A 152 6.53 25.67 -18.83
N PRO A 153 7.18 26.84 -18.74
CA PRO A 153 6.48 28.12 -18.81
C PRO A 153 5.80 28.27 -20.18
N GLU A 154 4.55 28.73 -20.20
CA GLU A 154 3.87 29.04 -21.46
C GLU A 154 4.67 30.11 -22.23
N PRO A 155 4.86 29.96 -23.56
CA PRO A 155 5.44 31.01 -24.36
C PRO A 155 4.57 32.28 -24.24
N PRO A 156 5.17 33.48 -24.18
CA PRO A 156 4.40 34.71 -24.06
C PRO A 156 3.40 34.83 -25.23
N PRO A 157 2.21 35.41 -25.00
CA PRO A 157 1.22 35.58 -26.05
C PRO A 157 1.85 36.37 -27.21
N SER A 158 1.66 35.86 -28.42
CA SER A 158 2.10 36.53 -29.65
C SER A 158 1.37 37.86 -29.81
N GLU A 159 2.13 38.96 -29.86
CA GLU A 159 1.67 40.30 -30.27
C GLU A 159 1.33 40.37 -31.76
#